data_AF-A0A2T2RFE3-F1
#
_entry.id   AF-A0A2T2RFE3-F1
#
_cell.length_a   1.000
_cell.length_b   1.000
_cell.length_c   1.000
_cell.angle_alpha   90.00
_cell.angle_beta   90.00
_cell.angle_gamma   90.00
#
_symmetry.space_group_name_H-M   'P 1'
#
loop_
_entity.id
_entity.type
_entity.pdbx_description
1 polymer ?
#
loop_
_entity_poly.entity_id
_entity_poly.type
_entity_poly.pdbx_seq_one_letter_code
_entity_poly.pdbx_strand_id
1 'polypeptide(L)'
;MLLTDGRRVGITAGSHAVIGNLLDKVAHECGGTLPNAVQKVSELIQGADLDGLTVTKKNEEVDGALDAGVRLVAGTGWLFAREEMDQRLDVLVVDEAGQLALADALACSAAAANLVLVGDPQQLPQPLQGSHPPGAEASALRHLLGDHPVIPADRGLFLDQTFRLHPHIARFVSGIAYDDELEATADRHRQAVGGDGDLSGAGLRWRPVVHEGNRTSSREEADVVAEVVGGLLTRSWWDHEGAAHPLDAHSGVVVVAPYNA
;
A
#
# COMPACT_ATOMS: atom_id res chain seq x y z
N MET A 1 -18.25 13.42 -4.35
CA MET A 1 -16.99 13.09 -3.63
C MET A 1 -17.39 13.00 -2.16
N LEU A 2 -17.07 11.95 -1.41
CA LEU A 2 -17.71 11.70 -0.09
C LEU A 2 -17.74 12.94 0.84
N LEU A 3 -16.59 13.61 1.00
CA LEU A 3 -16.48 14.82 1.83
C LEU A 3 -17.23 16.03 1.24
N THR A 4 -17.19 16.22 -0.09
CA THR A 4 -17.93 17.31 -0.76
C THR A 4 -19.44 17.13 -0.65
N ASP A 5 -19.88 15.87 -0.60
CA ASP A 5 -21.28 15.48 -0.46
C ASP A 5 -21.73 15.51 1.00
N GLY A 6 -20.83 15.92 1.90
CA GLY A 6 -21.10 16.15 3.32
C GLY A 6 -21.13 14.91 4.21
N ARG A 7 -20.62 13.77 3.71
CA ARG A 7 -20.49 12.53 4.49
C ARG A 7 -19.43 12.66 5.57
N ARG A 8 -19.66 11.98 6.70
CA ARG A 8 -18.64 11.69 7.73
C ARG A 8 -17.84 10.46 7.33
N VAL A 9 -16.55 10.64 7.12
CA VAL A 9 -15.64 9.62 6.59
C VAL A 9 -14.59 9.29 7.64
N GLY A 10 -14.45 7.99 7.95
CA GLY A 10 -13.32 7.43 8.67
C GLY A 10 -12.24 6.94 7.72
N ILE A 11 -10.97 7.08 8.12
CA ILE A 11 -9.82 6.44 7.45
C ILE A 11 -9.07 5.61 8.48
N THR A 12 -8.83 4.34 8.15
CA THR A 12 -7.99 3.44 8.95
C THR A 12 -7.04 2.64 8.08
N ALA A 13 -5.91 2.24 8.67
CA ALA A 13 -4.92 1.36 8.07
C ALA A 13 -4.09 0.70 9.18
N GLY A 14 -3.18 -0.21 8.79
CA GLY A 14 -2.31 -0.94 9.72
C GLY A 14 -1.29 -0.09 10.48
N SER A 15 -1.04 1.17 10.09
CA SER A 15 -0.12 2.06 10.80
C SER A 15 -0.46 3.54 10.61
N HIS A 16 -0.02 4.39 11.54
CA HIS A 16 -0.18 5.84 11.44
C HIS A 16 0.54 6.44 10.22
N ALA A 17 1.67 5.86 9.79
CA ALA A 17 2.39 6.33 8.60
C ALA A 17 1.59 6.10 7.31
N VAL A 18 0.95 4.94 7.17
CA VAL A 18 0.08 4.66 6.01
C VAL A 18 -1.12 5.61 5.99
N ILE A 19 -1.74 5.84 7.15
CA ILE A 19 -2.83 6.80 7.30
C ILE A 19 -2.37 8.22 6.91
N GLY A 20 -1.19 8.63 7.36
CA GLY A 20 -0.61 9.94 7.03
C GLY A 20 -0.42 10.12 5.52
N ASN A 21 0.17 9.13 4.84
CA ASN A 21 0.36 9.15 3.39
C ASN A 21 -0.97 9.28 2.62
N LEU A 22 -2.04 8.64 3.10
CA LEU A 22 -3.37 8.79 2.49
C LEU A 22 -3.96 10.18 2.78
N LEU A 23 -3.81 10.71 3.99
CA LEU A 23 -4.23 12.07 4.33
C LEU A 23 -3.52 13.12 3.48
N ASP A 24 -2.22 12.98 3.21
CA ASP A 24 -1.47 13.88 2.33
C ASP A 24 -2.07 13.93 0.92
N LYS A 25 -2.44 12.77 0.37
CA LYS A 25 -3.13 12.69 -0.93
C LYS A 25 -4.52 13.31 -0.88
N VAL A 26 -5.30 13.07 0.18
CA VAL A 26 -6.62 13.69 0.35
C VAL A 26 -6.48 15.21 0.44
N ALA A 27 -5.49 15.71 1.19
CA ALA A 27 -5.21 17.14 1.28
C ALA A 27 -4.84 17.73 -0.07
N HIS A 28 -4.00 17.05 -0.86
CA HIS A 28 -3.66 17.48 -2.22
C HIS A 28 -4.91 17.70 -3.08
N GLU A 29 -5.84 16.73 -3.08
CA GLU A 29 -7.12 16.85 -3.79
C GLU A 29 -8.05 17.93 -3.20
N CYS A 30 -7.86 18.29 -1.93
CA CYS A 30 -8.59 19.36 -1.24
C CYS A 30 -7.87 20.73 -1.26
N GLY A 31 -6.89 20.92 -2.15
CA GLY A 31 -6.20 22.21 -2.30
C GLY A 31 -5.10 22.48 -1.25
N GLY A 32 -4.61 21.43 -0.60
CA GLY A 32 -3.47 21.45 0.31
C GLY A 32 -3.80 21.64 1.80
N THR A 33 -5.08 21.60 2.19
CA THR A 33 -5.51 21.82 3.57
C THR A 33 -6.66 20.89 3.97
N LEU A 34 -6.74 20.54 5.26
CA LEU A 34 -7.79 19.67 5.83
C LEU A 34 -8.38 20.25 7.13
N PRO A 35 -9.04 21.43 7.10
CA PRO A 35 -9.51 22.13 8.30
C PRO A 35 -10.64 21.42 9.07
N ASN A 36 -11.31 20.45 8.44
CA ASN A 36 -12.40 19.67 9.03
C ASN A 36 -12.00 18.19 9.21
N ALA A 37 -10.76 17.98 9.65
CA ALA A 37 -10.19 16.66 9.84
C ALA A 37 -9.50 16.53 11.20
N VAL A 38 -9.57 15.33 11.78
CA VAL A 38 -8.82 14.95 12.97
C VAL A 38 -8.11 13.63 12.75
N GLN A 39 -6.83 13.55 13.12
CA GLN A 39 -6.05 12.32 13.12
C GLN A 39 -5.66 11.93 14.54
N LYS A 40 -6.06 10.73 14.95
CA LYS A 40 -5.61 10.09 16.18
C LYS A 40 -4.29 9.36 15.93
N VAL A 41 -3.28 9.69 16.73
CA VAL A 41 -1.96 9.03 16.74
C VAL A 41 -1.61 8.52 18.13
N SER A 42 -0.68 7.57 18.22
CA SER A 42 -0.04 7.22 19.51
C SER A 42 1.09 8.20 19.83
N GLU A 43 1.89 8.57 18.83
CA GLU A 43 2.95 9.57 18.91
C GLU A 43 2.72 10.73 17.95
N LEU A 44 2.90 11.99 18.42
CA LEU A 44 2.61 13.18 17.60
C LEU A 44 3.48 13.25 16.33
N ILE A 45 4.69 12.69 16.38
CA ILE A 45 5.60 12.59 15.24
C ILE A 45 5.10 11.68 14.11
N GLN A 46 4.04 10.91 14.33
CA GLN A 46 3.43 10.01 13.34
C GLN A 46 2.23 10.64 12.64
N GLY A 47 1.83 11.85 13.03
CA GLY A 47 0.75 12.58 12.37
C GLY A 47 1.20 13.13 11.02
N ALA A 48 0.24 13.32 10.12
CA ALA A 48 0.48 14.10 8.91
C ALA A 48 0.68 15.56 9.29
N ASP A 49 1.69 16.20 8.70
CA ASP A 49 2.00 17.62 8.90
C ASP A 49 1.24 18.43 7.84
N LEU A 50 -0.07 18.59 8.06
CA LEU A 50 -1.00 19.19 7.12
C LEU A 50 -1.70 20.40 7.73
N ASP A 51 -1.78 21.49 6.96
CA ASP A 51 -2.50 22.68 7.40
C ASP A 51 -3.98 22.36 7.64
N GLY A 52 -4.52 22.87 8.75
CA GLY A 52 -5.89 22.62 9.19
C GLY A 52 -6.16 21.25 9.81
N LEU A 53 -5.28 20.25 9.67
CA LEU A 53 -5.47 18.94 10.29
C LEU A 53 -5.23 19.01 11.81
N THR A 54 -6.21 18.58 12.60
CA THR A 54 -6.00 18.43 14.04
C THR A 54 -5.37 17.07 14.33
N VAL A 55 -4.16 17.04 14.90
CA VAL A 55 -3.51 15.79 15.33
C VAL A 55 -3.62 15.65 16.85
N THR A 56 -4.10 14.51 17.33
CA THR A 56 -4.30 14.26 18.76
C THR A 56 -3.84 12.87 19.20
N LYS A 57 -3.47 12.77 20.48
CA LYS A 57 -3.24 11.50 21.18
C LYS A 57 -4.43 11.01 21.99
N LYS A 58 -5.53 11.76 22.06
CA LYS A 58 -6.66 11.48 22.95
C LYS A 58 -7.91 11.12 22.16
N ASN A 59 -8.64 10.12 22.64
CA ASN A 59 -9.87 9.68 21.99
C ASN A 59 -10.99 10.70 22.19
N GLU A 60 -11.05 11.32 23.37
CA GLU A 60 -12.06 12.29 23.75
C GLU A 60 -12.02 13.56 22.88
N GLU A 61 -10.83 13.92 22.40
CA GLU A 61 -10.65 15.04 21.47
C GLU A 61 -11.20 14.69 20.07
N VAL A 62 -11.13 13.42 19.65
CA VAL A 62 -11.79 12.94 18.42
C VAL A 62 -13.30 12.95 18.57
N ASP A 63 -13.80 12.48 19.71
CA ASP A 63 -15.23 12.42 20.00
C ASP A 63 -15.84 13.83 19.99
N GLY A 64 -15.19 14.78 20.67
CA GLY A 64 -15.58 16.19 20.67
C GLY A 64 -15.47 16.87 19.30
N ALA A 65 -14.46 16.51 18.50
CA ALA A 65 -14.32 17.01 17.14
C ALA A 65 -15.49 16.57 16.25
N LEU A 66 -15.89 15.29 16.33
CA LEU A 66 -17.06 14.76 15.62
C LEU A 66 -18.35 15.47 16.02
N ASP A 67 -18.55 15.73 17.32
CA ASP A 67 -19.71 16.46 17.84
C ASP A 67 -19.71 17.93 17.39
N ALA A 68 -18.53 18.54 17.25
CA ALA A 68 -18.34 19.87 16.69
C ALA A 68 -18.52 19.93 15.16
N GLY A 69 -18.73 18.79 14.48
CA GLY A 69 -19.05 18.72 13.06
C GLY A 69 -17.88 18.40 12.14
N VAL A 70 -16.74 17.94 12.67
CA VAL A 70 -15.65 17.38 11.87
C VAL A 70 -16.17 16.22 11.01
N ARG A 71 -15.71 16.17 9.75
CA ARG A 71 -16.22 15.21 8.75
C ARG A 71 -15.20 14.18 8.32
N LEU A 72 -13.92 14.38 8.64
CA LEU A 72 -12.87 13.41 8.38
C LEU A 72 -12.21 13.01 9.70
N VAL A 73 -12.23 11.71 10.01
CA VAL A 73 -11.56 11.14 11.18
C VAL A 73 -10.59 10.08 10.72
N ALA A 74 -9.35 10.14 11.18
CA ALA A 74 -8.31 9.20 10.80
C ALA A 74 -7.68 8.57 12.05
N GLY A 75 -7.45 7.27 12.03
CA GLY A 75 -6.87 6.56 13.16
C GLY A 75 -6.67 5.07 12.87
N THR A 76 -5.90 4.39 13.70
CA THR A 76 -5.83 2.92 13.61
C THR A 76 -7.16 2.29 13.99
N GLY A 77 -7.35 1.00 13.67
CA GLY A 77 -8.60 0.30 13.94
C GLY A 77 -9.06 0.39 15.39
N TRP A 78 -8.12 0.49 16.33
CA TRP A 78 -8.38 0.73 17.76
C TRP A 78 -9.26 1.93 18.06
N LEU A 79 -9.16 3.01 17.28
CA LEU A 79 -10.03 4.17 17.45
C LEU A 79 -11.49 3.81 17.13
N PHE A 80 -11.69 3.09 16.03
CA PHE A 80 -13.00 2.79 15.45
C PHE A 80 -13.68 1.59 16.11
N ALA A 81 -12.94 0.69 16.74
CA ALA A 81 -13.49 -0.45 17.49
C ALA A 81 -14.12 -0.06 18.85
N ARG A 82 -14.09 1.22 19.22
CA ARG A 82 -14.67 1.71 20.47
C ARG A 82 -16.18 1.88 20.39
N GLU A 83 -16.86 1.67 21.51
CA GLU A 83 -18.30 1.88 21.64
C GLU A 83 -18.72 3.31 21.29
N GLU A 84 -17.91 4.33 21.63
CA GLU A 84 -18.26 5.74 21.33
C GLU A 84 -18.25 6.06 19.83
N MET A 85 -17.65 5.21 19.01
CA MET A 85 -17.61 5.35 17.56
C MET A 85 -18.77 4.65 16.85
N ASP A 86 -19.57 3.83 17.56
CA ASP A 86 -20.66 3.05 16.98
C ASP A 86 -21.60 3.93 16.15
N GLN A 87 -21.75 3.58 14.87
CA GLN A 87 -22.57 4.27 13.87
C GLN A 87 -22.36 5.80 13.79
N ARG A 88 -21.17 6.32 14.15
CA ARG A 88 -20.86 7.77 14.07
C ARG A 88 -20.51 8.23 12.65
N LEU A 89 -20.12 7.31 11.77
CA LEU A 89 -19.63 7.60 10.42
C LEU A 89 -20.59 7.09 9.35
N ASP A 90 -20.63 7.79 8.21
CA ASP A 90 -21.34 7.31 7.02
C ASP A 90 -20.53 6.19 6.33
N VAL A 91 -19.21 6.39 6.25
CA VAL A 91 -18.28 5.51 5.53
C VAL A 91 -16.99 5.36 6.32
N LEU A 92 -16.48 4.13 6.45
CA LEU A 92 -15.12 3.85 6.90
C LEU A 92 -14.30 3.30 5.72
N VAL A 93 -13.20 3.98 5.40
CA VAL A 93 -12.21 3.51 4.42
C VAL A 93 -11.13 2.75 5.17
N VAL A 94 -10.90 1.50 4.77
CA VAL A 94 -9.83 0.65 5.28
C VAL A 94 -8.79 0.52 4.17
N ASP A 95 -7.67 1.21 4.34
CA ASP A 95 -6.51 1.08 3.46
C ASP A 95 -5.66 -0.13 3.89
N GLU A 96 -4.97 -0.74 2.92
CA GLU A 96 -4.23 -2.00 3.08
C GLU A 96 -5.10 -3.14 3.66
N ALA A 97 -6.37 -3.22 3.27
CA ALA A 97 -7.34 -4.24 3.71
C ALA A 97 -6.96 -5.67 3.30
N GLY A 98 -6.03 -5.84 2.36
CA GLY A 98 -5.40 -7.13 2.04
C GLY A 98 -4.49 -7.65 3.15
N GLN A 99 -4.03 -6.76 4.04
CA GLN A 99 -3.15 -7.06 5.16
C GLN A 99 -3.86 -6.97 6.52
N LEU A 100 -4.99 -6.25 6.62
CA LEU A 100 -5.75 -6.15 7.86
C LEU A 100 -6.53 -7.43 8.14
N ALA A 101 -6.38 -7.99 9.35
CA ALA A 101 -7.10 -9.18 9.78
C ALA A 101 -8.62 -8.97 9.70
N LEU A 102 -9.36 -10.01 9.30
CA LEU A 102 -10.82 -9.97 9.21
C LEU A 102 -11.47 -9.57 10.54
N ALA A 103 -10.95 -10.08 11.66
CA ALA A 103 -11.47 -9.76 12.99
C ALA A 103 -11.37 -8.25 13.31
N ASP A 104 -10.23 -7.63 12.96
CA ASP A 104 -10.03 -6.20 13.17
C ASP A 104 -10.94 -5.36 12.28
N ALA A 105 -11.10 -5.75 11.01
CA ALA A 105 -12.03 -5.09 10.09
C ALA A 105 -13.48 -5.18 10.59
N LEU A 106 -13.90 -6.34 11.09
CA LEU A 106 -15.23 -6.52 11.69
C LEU A 106 -15.41 -5.65 12.94
N ALA A 107 -14.42 -5.60 13.83
CA ALA A 107 -14.48 -4.75 15.02
C ALA A 107 -14.63 -3.26 14.66
N CYS A 108 -13.91 -2.79 13.64
CA CYS A 108 -13.98 -1.40 13.20
C CYS A 108 -15.28 -1.10 12.42
N SER A 109 -15.88 -2.11 11.79
CA SER A 109 -17.04 -1.92 10.91
C SER A 109 -18.26 -1.35 11.63
N ALA A 110 -18.38 -1.57 12.95
CA ALA A 110 -19.46 -1.01 13.77
C ALA A 110 -19.48 0.54 13.75
N ALA A 111 -18.34 1.19 13.52
CA ALA A 111 -18.25 2.63 13.51
C ALA A 111 -18.98 3.32 12.34
N ALA A 112 -19.30 2.58 11.28
CA ALA A 112 -19.82 3.14 10.04
C ALA A 112 -20.99 2.37 9.46
N ALA A 113 -21.82 3.07 8.68
CA ALA A 113 -22.90 2.45 7.91
C ALA A 113 -22.39 1.71 6.66
N ASN A 114 -21.26 2.14 6.10
CA ASN A 114 -20.66 1.56 4.89
C ASN A 114 -19.16 1.36 5.07
N LEU A 115 -18.63 0.31 4.46
CA LEU A 115 -17.20 -0.02 4.48
C LEU A 115 -16.63 0.01 3.06
N VAL A 116 -15.50 0.68 2.89
CA VAL A 116 -14.72 0.66 1.64
C VAL A 116 -13.38 0.02 1.95
N LEU A 117 -13.15 -1.16 1.38
CA LEU A 117 -11.90 -1.90 1.55
C LEU A 117 -11.01 -1.65 0.35
N VAL A 118 -9.81 -1.13 0.60
CA VAL A 118 -8.81 -0.84 -0.41
C VAL A 118 -7.56 -1.63 -0.09
N GLY A 119 -7.00 -2.32 -1.07
CA GLY A 119 -5.78 -3.08 -0.90
C GLY A 119 -5.65 -4.15 -1.97
N ASP A 120 -4.64 -4.99 -1.81
CA ASP A 120 -4.33 -6.07 -2.74
C ASP A 120 -4.12 -7.37 -1.96
N PRO A 121 -4.99 -8.39 -2.13
CA PRO A 121 -4.86 -9.67 -1.44
C PRO A 121 -3.70 -10.53 -1.95
N GLN A 122 -3.13 -10.19 -3.12
CA GLN A 122 -2.00 -10.92 -3.72
C GLN A 122 -0.66 -10.43 -3.17
N GLN A 123 -0.64 -9.29 -2.48
CA GLN A 123 0.53 -8.84 -1.74
C GLN A 123 0.73 -9.68 -0.47
N LEU A 124 1.93 -9.57 0.11
CA LEU A 124 2.29 -10.37 1.26
C LEU A 124 1.34 -10.12 2.44
N PRO A 125 0.78 -11.18 3.06
CA PRO A 125 0.02 -11.03 4.29
C PRO A 125 0.94 -10.56 5.42
N GLN A 126 0.36 -9.90 6.45
CA GLN A 126 1.15 -9.54 7.62
C GLN A 126 1.75 -10.79 8.29
N PRO A 127 2.98 -10.70 8.83
CA PRO A 127 3.55 -11.78 9.60
C PRO A 127 2.67 -12.11 10.81
N LEU A 128 2.14 -13.34 10.87
CA LEU A 128 1.37 -13.80 12.02
C LEU A 128 2.33 -14.18 13.14
N GLN A 129 2.15 -13.55 14.30
CA GLN A 129 2.82 -13.97 15.54
C GLN A 129 1.96 -14.99 16.29
N GLY A 130 1.98 -16.24 15.84
CA GLY A 130 1.28 -17.32 16.52
C GLY A 130 0.74 -18.40 15.58
N SER A 131 0.38 -19.53 16.16
CA SER A 131 -0.38 -20.59 15.48
C SER A 131 -1.85 -20.31 15.71
N HIS A 132 -2.60 -20.05 14.64
CA HIS A 132 -4.04 -19.86 14.70
C HIS A 132 -4.77 -21.01 14.00
N PRO A 133 -6.04 -21.29 14.36
CA PRO A 133 -6.87 -22.22 13.60
C PRO A 133 -7.00 -21.78 12.14
N PRO A 134 -7.16 -22.72 11.20
CA PRO A 134 -7.33 -22.39 9.78
C PRO A 134 -8.44 -21.36 9.54
N GLY A 135 -8.17 -20.37 8.71
CA GLY A 135 -9.08 -19.27 8.36
C GLY A 135 -8.96 -18.02 9.23
N ALA A 136 -8.32 -18.10 10.41
CA ALA A 136 -8.09 -16.93 11.26
C ALA A 136 -7.01 -15.98 10.72
N GLU A 137 -6.17 -16.48 9.82
CA GLU A 137 -5.16 -15.73 9.06
C GLU A 137 -5.74 -14.85 7.96
N ALA A 138 -7.02 -15.03 7.62
CA ALA A 138 -7.61 -14.33 6.49
C ALA A 138 -7.72 -12.82 6.75
N SER A 139 -7.23 -12.03 5.80
CA SER A 139 -7.52 -10.60 5.76
C SER A 139 -8.96 -10.35 5.31
N ALA A 140 -9.46 -9.15 5.60
CA ALA A 140 -10.82 -8.76 5.22
C ALA A 140 -11.07 -8.91 3.71
N LEU A 141 -10.13 -8.43 2.89
CA LEU A 141 -10.25 -8.50 1.44
C LEU A 141 -10.11 -9.93 0.91
N ARG A 142 -9.18 -10.73 1.46
CA ARG A 142 -9.04 -12.14 1.07
C ARG A 142 -10.30 -12.94 1.39
N HIS A 143 -10.93 -12.69 2.53
CA HIS A 143 -12.18 -13.35 2.91
C HIS A 143 -13.31 -13.07 1.90
N LEU A 144 -13.44 -11.82 1.45
CA LEU A 144 -14.48 -11.44 0.47
C LEU A 144 -14.22 -11.99 -0.94
N LEU A 145 -12.95 -12.13 -1.31
CA LEU A 145 -12.56 -12.65 -2.61
C LEU A 145 -12.62 -14.17 -2.68
N GLY A 146 -12.38 -14.86 -1.57
CA GLY A 146 -12.32 -16.31 -1.53
C GLY A 146 -11.19 -16.83 -2.43
N ASP A 147 -11.58 -17.53 -3.50
CA ASP A 147 -10.65 -18.14 -4.46
C ASP A 147 -10.40 -17.27 -5.69
N HIS A 148 -11.08 -16.14 -5.83
CA HIS A 148 -10.91 -15.26 -6.99
C HIS A 148 -9.57 -14.51 -6.93
N PRO A 149 -8.77 -14.51 -8.01
CA PRO A 149 -7.49 -13.81 -8.03
C PRO A 149 -7.63 -12.29 -8.15
N VAL A 150 -8.74 -11.82 -8.72
CA VAL A 150 -9.12 -10.41 -8.89
C VAL A 150 -10.53 -10.17 -8.35
N ILE A 151 -10.91 -8.91 -8.15
CA ILE A 151 -12.23 -8.53 -7.64
C ILE A 151 -13.31 -8.82 -8.70
N PRO A 152 -14.28 -9.70 -8.44
CA PRO A 152 -15.40 -9.91 -9.36
C PRO A 152 -16.23 -8.63 -9.55
N ALA A 153 -16.76 -8.41 -10.75
CA ALA A 153 -17.51 -7.20 -11.11
C ALA A 153 -18.78 -6.98 -10.28
N ASP A 154 -19.36 -8.02 -9.69
CA ASP A 154 -20.51 -7.95 -8.79
C ASP A 154 -20.12 -7.66 -7.31
N ARG A 155 -18.83 -7.65 -6.98
CA ARG A 155 -18.30 -7.48 -5.62
C ARG A 155 -17.51 -6.20 -5.41
N GLY A 156 -17.04 -5.55 -6.47
CA GLY A 156 -16.32 -4.29 -6.35
C GLY A 156 -15.64 -3.85 -7.63
N LEU A 157 -14.64 -3.00 -7.48
CA LEU A 157 -13.86 -2.43 -8.56
C LEU A 157 -12.45 -3.01 -8.53
N PHE A 158 -12.03 -3.61 -9.63
CA PHE A 158 -10.63 -3.93 -9.87
C PHE A 158 -9.97 -2.75 -10.59
N LEU A 159 -8.83 -2.29 -10.06
CA LEU A 159 -8.01 -1.27 -10.71
C LEU A 159 -7.00 -1.97 -11.63
N ASP A 160 -7.41 -2.14 -12.88
CA ASP A 160 -6.72 -2.91 -13.93
C ASP A 160 -5.50 -2.21 -14.54
N GLN A 161 -5.24 -0.94 -14.18
CA GLN A 161 -4.12 -0.17 -14.73
C GLN A 161 -3.00 0.09 -13.71
N THR A 162 -1.78 -0.33 -14.05
CA THR A 162 -0.58 0.03 -13.31
C THR A 162 0.15 1.22 -13.94
N PHE A 163 0.37 2.24 -13.11
CA PHE A 163 1.16 3.43 -13.43
C PHE A 163 2.63 3.26 -13.04
N ARG A 164 3.06 2.07 -12.62
CA ARG A 164 4.44 1.82 -12.18
C ARG A 164 5.20 0.94 -13.17
N LEU A 165 4.63 -0.19 -13.55
CA LEU A 165 5.36 -1.25 -14.22
C LEU A 165 5.51 -1.00 -15.73
N HIS A 166 6.69 -1.30 -16.29
CA HIS A 166 6.87 -1.43 -17.74
C HIS A 166 6.00 -2.60 -18.28
N PRO A 167 5.42 -2.54 -19.50
CA PRO A 167 4.52 -3.58 -20.04
C PRO A 167 5.07 -5.01 -19.97
N HIS A 168 6.37 -5.20 -20.20
CA HIS A 168 7.01 -6.52 -20.06
C HIS A 168 6.94 -7.10 -18.63
N ILE A 169 7.04 -6.24 -17.61
CA ILE A 169 6.95 -6.64 -16.20
C ILE A 169 5.48 -6.82 -15.83
N ALA A 170 4.62 -5.88 -16.22
CA ALA A 170 3.17 -5.95 -15.97
C ALA A 170 2.58 -7.25 -16.51
N ARG A 171 2.88 -7.61 -17.77
CA ARG A 171 2.40 -8.86 -18.38
C ARG A 171 2.80 -10.11 -17.58
N PHE A 172 4.03 -10.16 -17.08
CA PHE A 172 4.46 -11.29 -16.26
C PHE A 172 3.71 -11.34 -14.93
N VAL A 173 3.63 -10.21 -14.23
CA VAL A 173 2.92 -10.09 -12.94
C VAL A 173 1.44 -10.43 -13.10
N SER A 174 0.82 -9.94 -14.17
CA SER A 174 -0.59 -10.18 -14.48
C SER A 174 -0.90 -11.66 -14.66
N GLY A 175 -0.07 -12.38 -15.43
CA GLY A 175 -0.30 -13.81 -15.69
C GLY A 175 -0.11 -14.71 -14.46
N ILE A 176 0.67 -14.28 -13.46
CA ILE A 176 0.90 -15.09 -12.24
C ILE A 176 -0.05 -14.75 -11.09
N ALA A 177 -0.63 -13.55 -11.06
CA ALA A 177 -1.34 -13.05 -9.88
C ALA A 177 -2.72 -12.40 -10.17
N TYR A 178 -2.99 -11.97 -11.41
CA TYR A 178 -4.17 -11.16 -11.73
C TYR A 178 -4.94 -11.65 -12.96
N ASP A 179 -4.87 -12.95 -13.29
CA ASP A 179 -5.63 -13.58 -14.39
C ASP A 179 -5.53 -12.84 -15.74
N ASP A 180 -4.34 -12.31 -16.04
CA ASP A 180 -4.07 -11.51 -17.24
C ASP A 180 -4.90 -10.19 -17.36
N GLU A 181 -5.54 -9.72 -16.28
CA GLU A 181 -6.34 -8.48 -16.27
C GLU A 181 -5.57 -7.19 -15.93
N LEU A 182 -4.32 -7.25 -15.45
CA LEU A 182 -3.51 -6.09 -15.08
C LEU A 182 -2.65 -5.58 -16.26
N GLU A 183 -2.89 -4.35 -16.70
CA GLU A 183 -2.20 -3.71 -17.81
C GLU A 183 -1.37 -2.49 -17.39
N ALA A 184 -0.24 -2.27 -18.06
CA ALA A 184 0.53 -1.05 -17.88
C ALA A 184 -0.06 0.10 -18.69
N THR A 185 -0.03 1.32 -18.15
CA THR A 185 -0.46 2.51 -18.91
C THR A 185 0.43 2.74 -20.13
N ALA A 186 -0.14 3.36 -21.17
CA ALA A 186 0.45 3.44 -22.50
C ALA A 186 1.85 4.05 -22.54
N ASP A 187 2.21 4.93 -21.62
CA ASP A 187 3.51 5.60 -21.55
C ASP A 187 4.60 4.81 -20.82
N ARG A 188 4.25 3.75 -20.07
CA ARG A 188 5.21 2.96 -19.31
C ARG A 188 6.21 2.18 -20.17
N HIS A 189 5.94 2.00 -21.47
CA HIS A 189 6.86 1.37 -22.43
C HIS A 189 8.17 2.15 -22.63
N ARG A 190 8.22 3.42 -22.23
CA ARG A 190 9.40 4.28 -22.35
C ARG A 190 10.44 3.99 -21.28
N GLN A 191 10.03 3.37 -20.17
CA GLN A 191 10.92 3.07 -19.07
C GLN A 191 11.95 2.03 -19.47
N ALA A 192 13.24 2.35 -19.37
CA ALA A 192 14.30 1.42 -19.73
C ALA A 192 15.64 1.79 -19.06
N VAL A 193 16.45 0.78 -18.76
CA VAL A 193 17.85 0.95 -18.38
C VAL A 193 18.70 1.11 -19.65
N GLY A 194 19.62 2.08 -19.64
CA GLY A 194 20.50 2.36 -20.77
C GLY A 194 21.76 1.52 -20.88
N GLY A 195 22.56 1.87 -21.88
CA GLY A 195 23.75 1.12 -22.27
C GLY A 195 23.40 -0.15 -23.07
N ASP A 196 24.38 -1.04 -23.18
CA ASP A 196 24.27 -2.28 -23.95
C ASP A 196 24.29 -3.52 -23.04
N GLY A 197 24.02 -4.69 -23.63
CA GLY A 197 24.13 -5.98 -22.96
C GLY A 197 22.92 -6.34 -22.10
N ASP A 198 23.13 -7.31 -21.21
CA ASP A 198 22.11 -8.00 -20.43
C ASP A 198 21.39 -7.12 -19.38
N LEU A 199 22.06 -6.08 -18.88
CA LEU A 199 21.50 -5.08 -17.95
C LEU A 199 20.71 -3.95 -18.64
N SER A 200 20.72 -3.88 -19.98
CA SER A 200 20.00 -2.85 -20.73
C SER A 200 18.53 -3.22 -20.99
N GLY A 201 17.72 -2.21 -21.29
CA GLY A 201 16.31 -2.32 -21.61
C GLY A 201 15.43 -2.46 -20.38
N ALA A 202 14.28 -3.12 -20.56
CA ALA A 202 13.29 -3.35 -19.51
C ALA A 202 12.93 -4.83 -19.39
N GLY A 203 12.30 -5.18 -18.27
CA GLY A 203 11.78 -6.53 -18.01
C GLY A 203 12.64 -7.34 -17.04
N LEU A 204 12.21 -8.58 -16.84
CA LEU A 204 12.83 -9.51 -15.92
C LEU A 204 14.07 -10.15 -16.54
N ARG A 205 15.07 -10.45 -15.69
CA ARG A 205 16.28 -11.18 -16.05
C ARG A 205 16.49 -12.27 -15.00
N TRP A 206 16.64 -13.51 -15.46
CA TRP A 206 16.97 -14.63 -14.58
C TRP A 206 18.47 -14.91 -14.63
N ARG A 207 19.13 -14.88 -13.47
CA ARG A 207 20.55 -15.17 -13.31
C ARG A 207 20.73 -16.28 -12.27
N PRO A 208 20.74 -17.56 -12.68
CA PRO A 208 20.94 -18.65 -11.75
C PRO A 208 22.37 -18.63 -11.18
N VAL A 209 22.49 -18.82 -9.87
CA VAL A 209 23.77 -18.95 -9.17
C VAL A 209 23.86 -20.35 -8.60
N VAL A 210 24.95 -21.06 -8.90
CA VAL A 210 25.18 -22.38 -8.32
C VAL A 210 25.78 -22.19 -6.93
N HIS A 211 25.12 -22.74 -5.92
CA HIS A 211 25.58 -22.69 -4.53
C HIS A 211 25.09 -23.95 -3.78
N GLU A 212 25.72 -24.29 -2.65
CA GLU A 212 25.38 -25.46 -1.85
C GLU A 212 25.52 -25.16 -0.35
N GLY A 213 24.63 -25.70 0.48
CA GLY A 213 24.74 -25.61 1.94
C GLY A 213 24.30 -24.29 2.59
N ASN A 214 23.81 -23.34 1.79
CA ASN A 214 23.28 -22.05 2.28
C ASN A 214 21.90 -22.22 2.96
N ARG A 215 21.67 -21.48 4.05
CA ARG A 215 20.40 -21.51 4.82
C ARG A 215 19.70 -20.16 4.85
N THR A 216 20.35 -19.16 5.44
CA THR A 216 19.80 -17.80 5.58
C THR A 216 20.68 -16.74 4.92
N SER A 217 21.84 -17.12 4.40
CA SER A 217 22.74 -16.26 3.65
C SER A 217 23.49 -17.07 2.60
N SER A 218 23.80 -16.44 1.46
CA SER A 218 24.64 -16.98 0.39
C SER A 218 25.64 -15.92 -0.04
N ARG A 219 26.93 -16.22 0.06
CA ARG A 219 27.98 -15.32 -0.43
C ARG A 219 28.01 -15.30 -1.96
N GLU A 220 27.78 -16.45 -2.57
CA GLU A 220 27.77 -16.64 -4.01
C GLU A 220 26.69 -15.77 -4.68
N GLU A 221 25.47 -15.78 -4.14
CA GLU A 221 24.40 -14.91 -4.64
C GLU A 221 24.71 -13.44 -4.37
N ALA A 222 25.23 -13.10 -3.20
CA ALA A 222 25.58 -11.74 -2.84
C ALA A 222 26.67 -11.15 -3.76
N ASP A 223 27.68 -11.93 -4.12
CA ASP A 223 28.75 -11.50 -5.04
C ASP A 223 28.18 -11.20 -6.44
N VAL A 224 27.26 -12.04 -6.94
CA VAL A 224 26.59 -11.81 -8.24
C VAL A 224 25.66 -10.59 -8.18
N VAL A 225 24.92 -10.39 -7.09
CA VAL A 225 24.09 -9.19 -6.90
C VAL A 225 24.97 -7.95 -6.87
N ALA A 226 26.10 -7.97 -6.16
CA ALA A 226 27.04 -6.85 -6.11
C ALA A 226 27.60 -6.50 -7.50
N GLU A 227 27.93 -7.50 -8.32
CA GLU A 227 28.35 -7.29 -9.71
C GLU A 227 27.26 -6.61 -10.53
N VAL A 228 26.02 -7.11 -10.46
CA VAL A 228 24.87 -6.56 -11.18
C VAL A 228 24.60 -5.12 -10.75
N VAL A 229 24.55 -4.85 -9.44
CA VAL A 229 24.34 -3.51 -8.91
C VAL A 229 25.46 -2.58 -9.34
N GLY A 230 26.73 -2.99 -9.22
CA GLY A 230 27.87 -2.22 -9.70
C GLY A 230 27.76 -1.85 -11.18
N GLY A 231 27.32 -2.80 -12.02
CA GLY A 231 27.04 -2.56 -13.43
C GLY A 231 25.90 -1.57 -13.68
N LEU A 232 24.81 -1.65 -12.92
CA LEU A 232 23.67 -0.73 -13.02
C LEU A 232 24.02 0.69 -12.60
N LEU A 233 24.84 0.86 -11.56
CA LEU A 233 25.24 2.18 -11.04
C LEU A 233 26.13 2.99 -12.01
N THR A 234 26.60 2.37 -13.09
CA THR A 234 27.33 3.06 -14.17
C THR A 234 26.43 3.55 -15.30
N ARG A 235 25.12 3.32 -15.20
CA ARG A 235 24.15 3.55 -16.27
C ARG A 235 23.15 4.65 -15.90
N SER A 236 22.43 5.10 -16.93
CA SER A 236 21.23 5.91 -16.78
C SER A 236 20.00 5.06 -17.08
N TRP A 237 18.84 5.49 -16.61
CA TRP A 237 17.55 4.95 -16.99
C TRP A 237 16.64 6.08 -17.49
N TRP A 238 15.68 5.76 -18.36
CA TRP A 238 14.64 6.67 -18.80
C TRP A 238 13.37 6.42 -18.01
N ASP A 239 12.72 7.48 -17.56
CA ASP A 239 11.40 7.40 -16.96
C ASP A 239 10.28 7.38 -18.02
N HIS A 240 9.04 7.37 -17.55
CA HIS A 240 7.87 7.40 -18.44
C HIS A 240 7.67 8.73 -19.18
N GLU A 241 8.23 9.83 -18.66
CA GLU A 241 8.21 11.14 -19.31
C GLU A 241 9.29 11.23 -20.41
N GLY A 242 10.23 10.28 -20.43
CA GLY A 242 11.36 10.22 -21.36
C GLY A 242 12.57 11.01 -20.85
N ALA A 243 12.58 11.43 -19.58
CA ALA A 243 13.74 12.05 -18.97
C ALA A 243 14.74 10.97 -18.55
N ALA A 244 16.03 11.24 -18.80
CA ALA A 244 17.11 10.36 -18.42
C ALA A 244 17.62 10.72 -17.02
N HIS A 245 17.79 9.71 -16.17
CA HIS A 245 18.27 9.85 -14.80
C HIS A 245 19.45 8.91 -14.57
N PRO A 246 20.48 9.31 -13.79
CA PRO A 246 21.49 8.38 -13.34
C PRO A 246 20.86 7.31 -12.44
N LEU A 247 21.34 6.06 -12.53
CA LEU A 247 21.02 5.04 -11.52
C LEU A 247 21.98 5.21 -10.34
N ASP A 248 21.50 5.81 -9.26
CA ASP A 248 22.25 5.90 -8.00
C ASP A 248 21.81 4.80 -7.01
N ALA A 249 22.68 4.52 -6.04
CA ALA A 249 22.47 3.43 -5.08
C ALA A 249 21.38 3.71 -4.04
N HIS A 250 21.03 4.98 -3.82
CA HIS A 250 20.07 5.36 -2.78
C HIS A 250 18.65 5.43 -3.31
N SER A 251 18.46 5.83 -4.56
CA SER A 251 17.14 6.06 -5.16
C SER A 251 16.83 5.18 -6.37
N GLY A 252 17.86 4.61 -7.02
CA GLY A 252 17.70 3.88 -8.28
C GLY A 252 17.66 2.36 -8.18
N VAL A 253 18.09 1.77 -7.05
CA VAL A 253 18.19 0.32 -6.89
C VAL A 253 17.74 -0.13 -5.51
N VAL A 254 16.86 -1.13 -5.46
CA VAL A 254 16.46 -1.82 -4.22
C VAL A 254 16.83 -3.29 -4.34
N VAL A 255 17.58 -3.80 -3.37
CA VAL A 255 17.89 -5.23 -3.23
C VAL A 255 16.98 -5.82 -2.16
N VAL A 256 16.26 -6.87 -2.52
CA VAL A 256 15.35 -7.58 -1.61
C VAL A 256 15.85 -9.01 -1.45
N ALA A 257 15.95 -9.47 -0.21
CA ALA A 257 16.30 -10.84 0.15
C ALA A 257 15.25 -11.42 1.12
N PRO A 258 14.99 -12.73 1.09
CA PRO A 258 14.00 -13.37 1.96
C PRO A 258 14.45 -13.46 3.44
N TYR A 259 15.73 -13.24 3.72
CA TYR A 259 16.31 -13.31 5.06
C TYR A 259 17.11 -12.04 5.38
N ASN A 260 17.12 -11.65 6.66
CA ASN A 260 17.81 -10.44 7.14
C ASN A 260 19.32 -10.65 7.43
N ALA A 261 19.83 -11.87 7.25
CA ALA A 261 21.14 -12.31 7.74
C ALA A 261 22.32 -11.85 6.87
#